data_AF-A0A0T6B1J4-F1
#
_entry.id   AF-A0A0T6B1J4-F1
#
_cell.length_a   1.000
_cell.length_b   1.000
_cell.length_c   1.000
_cell.angle_alpha   90.00
_cell.angle_beta   90.00
_cell.angle_gamma   90.00
#
_symmetry.space_group_name_H-M   'P 1'
#
loop_
_entity.id
_entity.type
_entity.pdbx_description
1 polymer ?
#
loop_
_entity_poly.entity_id
_entity_poly.type
_entity_poly.pdbx_seq_one_letter_code
_entity_poly.pdbx_strand_id
1 'polypeptide(L)'
;VALEKCKSGDTILSYVTTGVLLQSLIKVKSLQNYTHIIVDEVHERSQEMDFLLVLIRKFLYTNSVNTKVILMSATIDTAKFQSYFKTNCGDIDIYPPTLHILKEGNFNNQLFFVEQLSSLGKIPQFNIAEPRIDRCLYDMLFHLIRIFDRLDKPDLKTNVKIIGSVLVFLPGIYEIEEAYNHLMNSKAKAGSSCPVQWYILPLHSSITNEEQRKAFNPPQPRFRKIILSTNIAESSITVPDIAYVIDFCLTKTMVVHPETKYESLELQWATHVNCTQRAGRVGRVTDGRVYRFVTSRFYEEVMNKDVTPEILRAPLERIVLATKQLELDDPPKAILALLIDPPSISNIESTVWSLKEVR
;
A
#
# COMPACT_ATOMS: atom_id res chain seq x y z
N VAL A 1 18.58 -6.55 -8.12
CA VAL A 1 18.16 -7.49 -7.05
C VAL A 1 18.11 -8.88 -7.65
N ALA A 2 18.87 -9.82 -7.08
CA ALA A 2 19.05 -11.15 -7.62
C ALA A 2 17.72 -11.93 -7.62
N LEU A 3 17.34 -12.39 -8.80
CA LEU A 3 16.26 -13.34 -9.03
C LEU A 3 16.76 -14.72 -8.61
N GLU A 4 16.53 -15.13 -7.36
CA GLU A 4 16.56 -16.56 -7.03
C GLU A 4 15.44 -17.23 -7.81
N LYS A 5 15.81 -17.82 -8.96
CA LYS A 5 14.90 -18.60 -9.80
C LYS A 5 14.66 -19.95 -9.13
N CYS A 6 13.82 -19.98 -8.12
CA CYS A 6 13.28 -21.21 -7.54
C CYS A 6 12.18 -21.79 -8.45
N LYS A 7 12.51 -22.08 -9.71
CA LYS A 7 11.61 -22.70 -10.69
C LYS A 7 12.22 -24.02 -11.16
N SER A 8 11.43 -25.09 -11.13
CA SER A 8 11.71 -26.39 -11.72
C SER A 8 10.77 -26.67 -12.90
N GLY A 9 11.03 -27.74 -13.67
CA GLY A 9 10.14 -28.19 -14.74
C GLY A 9 8.73 -28.58 -14.25
N ASP A 10 8.61 -28.96 -12.98
CA ASP A 10 7.35 -29.38 -12.35
C ASP A 10 6.60 -28.23 -11.66
N THR A 11 7.07 -26.99 -11.81
CA THR A 11 6.45 -25.83 -11.13
C THR A 11 5.10 -25.50 -11.76
N ILE A 12 4.03 -25.81 -11.04
CA ILE A 12 2.64 -25.54 -11.46
C ILE A 12 2.16 -24.11 -11.17
N LEU A 13 2.73 -23.46 -10.15
CA LEU A 13 2.35 -22.13 -9.70
C LEU A 13 3.62 -21.33 -9.38
N SER A 14 3.72 -20.12 -9.95
CA SER A 14 4.85 -19.23 -9.74
C SER A 14 4.37 -17.91 -9.15
N TYR A 15 4.85 -17.57 -7.96
CA TYR A 15 4.74 -16.22 -7.41
C TYR A 15 5.93 -15.39 -7.88
N VAL A 16 5.66 -14.29 -8.57
CA VAL A 16 6.68 -13.40 -9.11
C VAL A 16 6.25 -11.96 -8.88
N THR A 17 7.22 -11.05 -8.74
CA THR A 17 6.91 -9.63 -8.73
C THR A 17 6.48 -9.16 -10.12
N THR A 18 5.74 -8.05 -10.17
CA THR A 18 5.27 -7.41 -11.40
C THR A 18 6.40 -7.20 -12.41
N GLY A 19 7.52 -6.60 -12.00
CA GLY A 19 8.69 -6.39 -12.86
C GLY A 19 9.30 -7.68 -13.43
N VAL A 20 9.28 -8.80 -12.68
CA VAL A 20 9.81 -10.08 -13.17
C VAL A 20 8.91 -10.67 -14.26
N LEU A 21 7.59 -10.63 -14.06
CA LEU A 21 6.64 -11.04 -15.10
C LEU A 21 6.76 -10.13 -16.33
N LEU A 22 6.82 -8.82 -16.11
CA LEU A 22 6.95 -7.83 -17.18
C LEU A 22 8.19 -8.11 -18.05
N GLN A 23 9.35 -8.30 -17.45
CA GLN A 23 10.59 -8.64 -18.18
C GLN A 23 10.47 -9.96 -18.95
N SER A 24 9.80 -10.96 -18.37
CA SER A 24 9.53 -12.22 -19.07
C SER A 24 8.64 -12.01 -20.30
N LEU A 25 7.60 -11.18 -20.19
CA LEU A 25 6.68 -10.91 -21.29
C LEU A 25 7.31 -10.04 -22.38
N ILE A 26 8.20 -9.11 -22.01
CA ILE A 26 8.96 -8.31 -22.99
C ILE A 26 9.84 -9.21 -23.86
N LYS A 27 10.47 -10.23 -23.25
CA LYS A 27 11.32 -11.17 -23.97
C LYS A 27 10.55 -12.18 -24.82
N VAL A 28 9.48 -12.76 -24.27
CA VAL A 28 8.72 -13.84 -24.94
C VAL A 28 7.67 -13.29 -25.92
N LYS A 29 7.18 -12.07 -25.70
CA LYS A 29 6.16 -11.38 -26.50
C LYS A 29 4.86 -12.19 -26.69
N SER A 30 4.54 -13.05 -25.74
CA SER A 30 3.38 -13.96 -25.75
C SER A 30 3.02 -14.38 -24.33
N LEU A 31 1.74 -14.66 -24.08
CA LEU A 31 1.23 -15.23 -22.82
C LEU A 31 1.02 -16.75 -22.90
N GLN A 32 1.26 -17.39 -24.05
CA GLN A 32 0.95 -18.81 -24.29
C GLN A 32 1.64 -19.79 -23.32
N ASN A 33 2.73 -19.37 -22.67
CA ASN A 33 3.38 -20.14 -21.62
C ASN A 33 2.57 -20.24 -20.32
N TYR A 34 1.46 -19.50 -20.22
CA TYR A 34 0.60 -19.43 -19.05
C TYR A 34 -0.84 -19.79 -19.42
N THR A 35 -1.43 -20.71 -18.66
CA THR A 35 -2.87 -20.97 -18.74
C THR A 35 -3.67 -19.87 -18.05
N HIS A 36 -3.16 -19.37 -16.92
CA HIS A 36 -3.77 -18.32 -16.11
C HIS A 36 -2.70 -17.34 -15.64
N ILE A 37 -3.04 -16.05 -15.62
CA ILE A 37 -2.25 -14.99 -14.99
C ILE A 37 -3.14 -14.29 -13.97
N ILE A 38 -2.69 -14.28 -12.72
CA ILE A 38 -3.35 -13.57 -11.63
C ILE A 38 -2.52 -12.33 -11.31
N VAL A 39 -3.13 -11.17 -11.45
CA VAL A 39 -2.52 -9.88 -11.14
C VAL A 39 -3.15 -9.38 -9.84
N ASP A 40 -2.37 -9.38 -8.77
CA ASP A 40 -2.83 -9.00 -7.44
C ASP A 40 -2.56 -7.52 -7.13
N GLU A 41 -3.27 -6.96 -6.15
CA GLU A 41 -3.11 -5.59 -5.67
C GLU A 41 -3.18 -4.50 -6.77
N VAL A 42 -4.04 -4.67 -7.78
CA VAL A 42 -4.10 -3.72 -8.93
C VAL A 42 -4.55 -2.30 -8.55
N HIS A 43 -5.06 -2.09 -7.32
CA HIS A 43 -5.37 -0.76 -6.79
C HIS A 43 -4.12 0.06 -6.44
N GLU A 44 -2.93 -0.52 -6.35
CA GLU A 44 -1.71 0.24 -6.05
C GLU A 44 -1.30 1.16 -7.21
N ARG A 45 -1.74 0.85 -8.44
CA ARG A 45 -1.55 1.66 -9.66
C ARG A 45 -0.08 2.10 -9.87
N SER A 46 0.86 1.18 -9.66
CA SER A 46 2.28 1.39 -9.94
C SER A 46 2.56 1.44 -11.45
N GLN A 47 3.68 2.05 -11.85
CA GLN A 47 4.05 2.16 -13.26
C GLN A 47 4.22 0.78 -13.92
N GLU A 48 4.90 -0.14 -13.23
CA GLU A 48 5.12 -1.49 -13.74
C GLU A 48 3.80 -2.27 -13.89
N MET A 49 2.86 -2.08 -12.96
CA MET A 49 1.56 -2.75 -12.98
C MET A 49 0.72 -2.27 -14.16
N ASP A 50 0.55 -0.95 -14.30
CA ASP A 50 -0.23 -0.38 -15.39
C ASP A 50 0.37 -0.77 -16.76
N PHE A 51 1.70 -0.76 -16.88
CA PHE A 51 2.37 -1.19 -18.11
C PHE A 51 2.24 -2.69 -18.36
N LEU A 52 2.31 -3.54 -17.33
CA LEU A 52 2.03 -4.97 -17.44
C LEU A 52 0.61 -5.23 -17.98
N LEU A 53 -0.39 -4.50 -17.49
CA LEU A 53 -1.78 -4.63 -17.94
C LEU A 53 -1.93 -4.27 -19.43
N VAL A 54 -1.19 -3.28 -19.94
CA VAL A 54 -1.15 -2.97 -21.39
C VAL A 54 -0.63 -4.16 -22.18
N LEU A 55 0.47 -4.78 -21.75
CA LEU A 55 1.06 -5.92 -22.47
C LEU A 55 0.15 -7.14 -22.43
N ILE A 56 -0.41 -7.44 -21.26
CA ILE A 56 -1.38 -8.53 -21.11
C ILE A 56 -2.56 -8.30 -22.06
N ARG A 57 -3.18 -7.12 -22.02
CA ARG A 57 -4.30 -6.79 -22.90
C ARG A 57 -3.91 -6.93 -24.38
N LYS A 58 -2.76 -6.38 -24.79
CA LYS A 58 -2.28 -6.47 -26.18
C LYS A 58 -2.10 -7.93 -26.62
N PHE A 59 -1.44 -8.76 -25.81
CA PHE A 59 -1.17 -10.15 -26.18
C PHE A 59 -2.40 -11.05 -26.12
N LEU A 60 -3.34 -10.79 -25.22
CA LEU A 60 -4.64 -11.46 -25.20
C LEU A 60 -5.39 -11.29 -26.54
N TYR A 61 -5.36 -10.09 -27.11
CA TYR A 61 -6.04 -9.79 -28.38
C TYR A 61 -5.28 -10.26 -29.62
N THR A 62 -3.96 -10.42 -29.56
CA THR A 62 -3.14 -10.74 -30.74
C THR A 62 -2.79 -12.21 -30.88
N ASN A 63 -2.30 -12.86 -29.81
CA ASN A 63 -1.67 -14.19 -29.95
C ASN A 63 -1.97 -15.18 -28.81
N SER A 64 -2.66 -14.76 -27.74
CA SER A 64 -2.82 -15.57 -26.52
C SER A 64 -4.27 -15.69 -26.06
N VAL A 65 -5.18 -16.02 -26.97
CA VAL A 65 -6.63 -16.12 -26.72
C VAL A 65 -7.03 -17.17 -25.67
N ASN A 66 -6.19 -18.18 -25.44
CA ASN A 66 -6.46 -19.26 -24.49
C ASN A 66 -6.08 -18.92 -23.05
N THR A 67 -5.22 -17.92 -22.84
CA THR A 67 -4.77 -17.52 -21.51
C THR A 67 -5.89 -16.76 -20.80
N LYS A 68 -6.18 -17.13 -19.55
CA LYS A 68 -7.15 -16.43 -18.69
C LYS A 68 -6.43 -15.45 -17.78
N VAL A 69 -7.04 -14.28 -17.56
CA VAL A 69 -6.48 -13.24 -16.69
C VAL A 69 -7.46 -12.92 -15.59
N ILE A 70 -6.95 -12.88 -14.36
CA ILE A 70 -7.71 -12.57 -13.15
C ILE A 70 -7.06 -11.36 -12.52
N LEU A 71 -7.83 -10.28 -12.33
CA LEU A 71 -7.39 -9.10 -11.61
C LEU A 71 -7.94 -9.18 -10.18
N MET A 72 -7.06 -9.09 -9.20
CA MET A 72 -7.40 -9.09 -7.78
C MET A 72 -7.05 -7.75 -7.15
N SER A 73 -7.94 -7.25 -6.30
CA SER A 73 -7.75 -6.01 -5.56
C SER A 73 -8.76 -5.87 -4.44
N ALA A 74 -8.35 -5.19 -3.36
CA ALA A 74 -9.19 -4.92 -2.21
C ALA A 74 -10.13 -3.73 -2.41
N THR A 75 -9.74 -2.75 -3.23
CA THR A 75 -10.40 -1.45 -3.38
C THR A 75 -10.41 -1.00 -4.84
N ILE A 76 -10.77 -1.89 -5.76
CA ILE A 76 -10.75 -1.62 -7.19
C ILE A 76 -11.93 -0.75 -7.63
N ASP A 77 -11.66 0.27 -8.45
CA ASP A 77 -12.69 0.88 -9.29
C ASP A 77 -13.11 -0.14 -10.37
N THR A 78 -14.14 -0.89 -10.04
CA THR A 78 -14.63 -1.98 -10.88
C THR A 78 -15.02 -1.49 -12.27
N ALA A 79 -15.68 -0.32 -12.36
CA ALA A 79 -16.16 0.20 -13.63
C ALA A 79 -15.01 0.58 -14.57
N LYS A 80 -13.95 1.20 -14.02
CA LYS A 80 -12.76 1.59 -14.78
C LYS A 80 -12.05 0.38 -15.39
N PHE A 81 -11.81 -0.65 -14.59
CA PHE A 81 -11.12 -1.86 -15.07
C PHE A 81 -12.01 -2.71 -15.99
N GLN A 82 -13.32 -2.77 -15.76
CA GLN A 82 -14.25 -3.42 -16.66
C GLN A 82 -14.27 -2.74 -18.03
N SER A 83 -14.34 -1.42 -18.06
CA SER A 83 -14.27 -0.63 -19.31
C SER A 83 -12.93 -0.83 -20.02
N TYR A 84 -11.84 -0.87 -19.27
CA TYR A 84 -10.51 -1.07 -19.84
C TYR A 84 -10.31 -2.46 -20.48
N PHE A 85 -10.80 -3.52 -19.84
CA PHE A 85 -10.69 -4.90 -20.35
C PHE A 85 -11.89 -5.36 -21.17
N LYS A 86 -12.81 -4.47 -21.55
CA LYS A 86 -13.96 -4.83 -22.39
C LYS A 86 -13.50 -5.39 -23.75
N THR A 87 -14.23 -6.36 -24.25
CA THR A 87 -14.06 -6.92 -25.59
C THR A 87 -15.17 -6.39 -26.49
N ASN A 88 -14.79 -5.72 -27.58
CA ASN A 88 -15.74 -5.25 -28.58
C ASN A 88 -16.06 -6.39 -29.53
N CYS A 89 -17.32 -6.81 -29.58
CA CYS A 89 -17.83 -7.84 -30.49
C CYS A 89 -18.89 -7.23 -31.39
N GLY A 90 -18.46 -6.51 -32.44
CA GLY A 90 -19.36 -5.75 -33.31
C GLY A 90 -20.01 -4.59 -32.55
N ASP A 91 -21.34 -4.55 -32.54
CA ASP A 91 -22.13 -3.51 -31.84
C ASP A 91 -22.32 -3.79 -30.33
N ILE A 92 -21.76 -4.89 -29.81
CA ILE A 92 -21.93 -5.30 -28.41
C ILE A 92 -20.59 -5.23 -27.68
N ASP A 93 -20.56 -4.45 -26.60
CA ASP A 93 -19.47 -4.43 -25.64
C ASP A 93 -19.67 -5.55 -24.60
N ILE A 94 -18.71 -6.47 -24.51
CA ILE A 94 -18.69 -7.52 -23.50
C ILE A 94 -17.73 -7.10 -22.37
N TYR A 95 -18.28 -6.93 -21.17
CA TYR A 95 -17.52 -6.56 -19.99
C TYR A 95 -17.07 -7.79 -19.20
N PRO A 96 -15.87 -7.77 -18.59
CA PRO A 96 -15.42 -8.88 -17.76
C PRO A 96 -16.30 -8.99 -16.50
N PRO A 97 -16.58 -10.21 -16.04
CA PRO A 97 -17.38 -10.43 -14.83
C PRO A 97 -16.63 -9.96 -13.58
N THR A 98 -17.36 -9.41 -12.62
CA THR A 98 -16.82 -9.00 -11.31
C THR A 98 -17.35 -9.90 -10.22
N LEU A 99 -16.44 -10.47 -9.43
CA LEU A 99 -16.77 -11.24 -8.24
C LEU A 99 -16.49 -10.40 -6.99
N HIS A 100 -17.55 -9.98 -6.28
CA HIS A 100 -17.40 -9.34 -4.98
C HIS A 100 -17.33 -10.40 -3.90
N ILE A 101 -16.13 -10.61 -3.35
CA ILE A 101 -15.93 -11.49 -2.20
C ILE A 101 -16.30 -10.71 -0.95
N LEU A 102 -17.52 -10.90 -0.45
CA LEU A 102 -17.92 -10.35 0.84
C LEU A 102 -17.13 -11.05 1.94
N LYS A 103 -16.29 -10.29 2.63
CA LYS A 103 -15.59 -10.79 3.81
C LYS A 103 -16.58 -10.75 4.96
N GLU A 104 -17.24 -11.87 5.24
CA GLU A 104 -17.97 -12.05 6.50
C GLU A 104 -16.95 -12.10 7.64
N GLY A 105 -16.55 -10.93 8.11
CA GLY A 105 -15.75 -10.81 9.31
C GLY A 105 -16.64 -11.11 10.51
N ASN A 106 -16.36 -12.19 11.25
CA ASN A 106 -16.99 -12.44 12.55
C ASN A 106 -16.61 -11.41 13.63
N PHE A 107 -15.83 -10.38 13.28
CA PHE A 107 -15.22 -9.44 14.20
C PHE A 107 -15.64 -8.01 13.88
N ASN A 108 -16.03 -7.27 14.92
CA ASN A 108 -16.49 -5.89 14.78
C ASN A 108 -15.29 -4.95 14.74
N ASN A 109 -15.16 -4.19 13.65
CA ASN A 109 -14.17 -3.13 13.52
C ASN A 109 -14.78 -1.78 13.90
N GLN A 110 -14.20 -1.11 14.90
CA GLN A 110 -14.61 0.23 15.32
C GLN A 110 -13.61 1.26 14.79
N LEU A 111 -14.13 2.30 14.13
CA LEU A 111 -13.34 3.42 13.62
C LEU A 111 -13.53 4.64 14.53
N PHE A 112 -12.42 5.28 14.88
CA PHE A 112 -12.38 6.51 15.68
C PHE A 112 -11.51 7.55 14.98
N PHE A 113 -11.91 8.82 15.07
CA PHE A 113 -11.14 9.99 14.65
C PHE A 113 -10.60 10.76 15.85
N VAL A 114 -9.66 11.69 15.61
CA VAL A 114 -8.89 12.35 16.65
C VAL A 114 -9.74 13.20 17.61
N GLU A 115 -10.88 13.74 17.17
CA GLU A 115 -11.82 14.52 17.97
C GLU A 115 -12.45 13.72 19.10
N GLN A 116 -12.65 12.41 18.88
CA GLN A 116 -13.13 11.48 19.90
C GLN A 116 -12.05 11.20 20.96
N LEU A 117 -10.79 11.55 20.67
CA LEU A 117 -9.63 11.42 21.55
C LEU A 117 -9.22 12.75 22.20
N SER A 118 -10.06 13.80 22.09
CA SER A 118 -9.79 15.14 22.64
C SER A 118 -9.45 15.16 24.14
N SER A 119 -9.92 14.18 24.91
CA SER A 119 -9.55 14.03 26.34
C SER A 119 -8.10 13.62 26.58
N LEU A 120 -7.41 13.11 25.55
CA LEU A 120 -6.04 12.60 25.63
C LEU A 120 -4.97 13.63 25.28
N GLY A 121 -5.36 14.76 24.68
CA GLY A 121 -4.42 15.78 24.25
C GLY A 121 -5.05 16.82 23.33
N LYS A 122 -4.26 17.85 23.01
CA LYS A 122 -4.66 18.90 22.08
C LYS A 122 -4.70 18.37 20.65
N ILE A 123 -5.76 18.72 19.93
CA ILE A 123 -5.92 18.42 18.51
C ILE A 123 -5.28 19.56 17.70
N PRO A 124 -4.33 19.27 16.79
CA PRO A 124 -3.74 20.29 15.93
C PRO A 124 -4.72 20.69 14.81
N GLN A 125 -4.42 21.80 14.14
CA GLN A 125 -5.11 22.17 12.90
C GLN A 125 -4.43 21.49 11.71
N PHE A 126 -5.21 20.78 10.91
CA PHE A 126 -4.74 20.09 9.72
C PHE A 126 -4.80 21.01 8.49
N ASN A 127 -3.74 21.00 7.68
CA ASN A 127 -3.65 21.74 6.42
C ASN A 127 -3.24 20.79 5.30
N ILE A 128 -4.01 20.75 4.21
CA ILE A 128 -3.73 19.90 3.06
C ILE A 128 -2.41 20.28 2.36
N ALA A 129 -2.06 21.57 2.36
CA ALA A 129 -0.86 22.09 1.71
C ALA A 129 0.42 21.93 2.55
N GLU A 130 0.29 21.66 3.85
CA GLU A 130 1.42 21.53 4.79
C GLU A 130 1.30 20.23 5.60
N PRO A 131 1.48 19.06 4.96
CA PRO A 131 1.43 17.79 5.65
C PRO A 131 2.57 17.68 6.67
N ARG A 132 2.24 17.42 7.93
CA ARG A 132 3.20 17.28 9.05
C ARG A 132 2.59 16.51 10.22
N ILE A 133 3.43 16.03 11.12
CA ILE A 133 3.02 15.47 12.41
C ILE A 133 3.35 16.47 13.51
N ASP A 134 2.33 17.07 14.11
CA ASP A 134 2.51 17.94 15.28
C ASP A 134 2.88 17.12 16.52
N ARG A 135 3.76 17.67 17.37
CA ARG A 135 4.27 17.00 18.57
C ARG A 135 3.17 16.50 19.51
N CYS A 136 2.05 17.22 19.60
CA CYS A 136 0.91 16.84 20.43
C CYS A 136 0.26 15.51 20.00
N LEU A 137 0.41 15.10 18.74
CA LEU A 137 -0.04 13.80 18.28
C LEU A 137 0.84 12.66 18.79
N TYR A 138 2.15 12.87 19.00
CA TYR A 138 3.01 11.88 19.66
C TYR A 138 2.66 11.75 21.15
N ASP A 139 2.32 12.86 21.82
CA ASP A 139 1.81 12.82 23.20
C ASP A 139 0.49 12.02 23.26
N MET A 140 -0.42 12.27 22.31
CA MET A 140 -1.68 11.54 22.19
C MET A 140 -1.47 10.05 21.88
N LEU A 141 -0.53 9.70 21.00
CA LEU A 141 -0.12 8.32 20.71
C LEU A 141 0.27 7.59 22.00
N PHE A 142 1.13 8.21 22.82
CA PHE A 142 1.56 7.66 24.09
C PHE A 142 0.37 7.41 25.04
N HIS A 143 -0.50 8.41 25.21
CA HIS A 143 -1.68 8.28 26.08
C HIS A 143 -2.67 7.22 25.59
N LEU A 144 -2.90 7.14 24.29
CA LEU A 144 -3.79 6.17 23.67
C LEU A 144 -3.30 4.74 23.89
N ILE A 145 -2.01 4.47 23.66
CA ILE A 145 -1.44 3.12 23.86
C ILE A 145 -1.56 2.68 25.32
N ARG A 146 -1.42 3.59 26.29
CA ARG A 146 -1.65 3.28 27.71
C ARG A 146 -3.09 2.91 28.03
N ILE A 147 -4.06 3.44 27.28
CA ILE A 147 -5.48 3.14 27.50
C ILE A 147 -5.84 1.76 26.94
N PHE A 148 -5.14 1.27 25.92
CA PHE A 148 -5.38 -0.08 25.40
C PHE A 148 -5.23 -1.15 26.48
N ASP A 149 -4.34 -0.94 27.46
CA ASP A 149 -4.21 -1.84 28.60
C ASP A 149 -5.50 -1.95 29.42
N ARG A 150 -6.42 -0.98 29.37
CA ARG A 150 -7.74 -1.05 30.02
C ARG A 150 -8.82 -1.60 29.09
N LEU A 151 -8.62 -1.52 27.78
CA LEU A 151 -9.59 -1.94 26.76
C LEU A 151 -9.49 -3.43 26.41
N ASP A 152 -8.30 -4.01 26.56
CA ASP A 152 -8.07 -5.44 26.32
C ASP A 152 -8.97 -6.31 27.22
N LYS A 153 -9.67 -7.26 26.59
CA LYS A 153 -10.60 -8.19 27.24
C LYS A 153 -9.87 -9.47 27.72
N PRO A 154 -10.35 -10.13 28.78
CA PRO A 154 -9.91 -11.48 29.14
C PRO A 154 -10.36 -12.51 28.10
N ASP A 155 -9.51 -13.50 27.85
CA ASP A 155 -9.83 -14.68 27.06
C ASP A 155 -10.94 -15.49 27.74
N LEU A 156 -11.96 -15.91 26.98
CA LEU A 156 -13.13 -16.59 27.53
C LEU A 156 -12.82 -18.00 28.06
N LYS A 157 -11.75 -18.65 27.60
CA LYS A 157 -11.40 -20.04 27.96
C LYS A 157 -10.40 -20.11 29.10
N THR A 158 -9.42 -19.21 29.10
CA THR A 158 -8.28 -19.22 30.03
C THR A 158 -8.41 -18.13 31.11
N ASN A 159 -9.34 -17.18 30.94
CA ASN A 159 -9.50 -15.99 31.78
C ASN A 159 -8.23 -15.11 31.85
N VAL A 160 -7.25 -15.35 30.96
CA VAL A 160 -6.03 -14.57 30.83
C VAL A 160 -6.28 -13.41 29.88
N LYS A 161 -5.84 -12.22 30.25
CA LYS A 161 -5.96 -11.02 29.41
C LYS A 161 -5.20 -11.17 28.10
N ILE A 162 -5.90 -11.07 26.96
CA ILE A 162 -5.27 -11.06 25.64
C ILE A 162 -4.78 -9.64 25.37
N ILE A 163 -3.47 -9.47 25.29
CA ILE A 163 -2.85 -8.17 25.00
C ILE A 163 -2.76 -8.03 23.49
N GLY A 164 -3.58 -7.16 22.92
CA GLY A 164 -3.62 -6.94 21.47
C GLY A 164 -2.40 -6.16 20.97
N SER A 165 -1.84 -6.57 19.82
CA SER A 165 -0.75 -5.83 19.20
C SER A 165 -1.23 -4.55 18.53
N VAL A 166 -0.36 -3.55 18.50
CA VAL A 166 -0.62 -2.22 17.93
C VAL A 166 0.20 -2.04 16.66
N LEU A 167 -0.43 -1.61 15.59
CA LEU A 167 0.21 -1.19 14.35
C LEU A 167 0.03 0.32 14.17
N VAL A 168 1.12 1.06 14.08
CA VAL A 168 1.14 2.51 13.90
C VAL A 168 1.67 2.82 12.51
N PHE A 169 0.90 3.53 11.70
CA PHE A 169 1.32 3.99 10.38
C PHE A 169 1.94 5.38 10.47
N LEU A 170 3.20 5.48 10.07
CA LEU A 170 4.02 6.69 10.01
C LEU A 170 4.61 6.84 8.60
N PRO A 171 4.90 8.06 8.13
CA PRO A 171 5.23 8.28 6.72
C PRO A 171 6.66 7.89 6.33
N GLY A 172 7.60 7.79 7.28
CA GLY A 172 9.00 7.49 6.98
C GLY A 172 9.83 7.15 8.21
N ILE A 173 11.11 6.86 7.99
CA ILE A 173 12.06 6.43 9.03
C ILE A 173 12.28 7.50 10.11
N TYR A 174 12.35 8.78 9.72
CA TYR A 174 12.52 9.89 10.66
C TYR A 174 11.36 9.94 11.66
N GLU A 175 10.13 9.84 11.17
CA GLU A 175 8.93 9.88 12.00
C GLU A 175 8.79 8.61 12.86
N ILE A 176 9.26 7.45 12.36
CA ILE A 176 9.37 6.20 13.14
C ILE A 176 10.33 6.39 14.32
N GLU A 177 11.51 6.98 14.09
CA GLU A 177 12.49 7.23 15.15
C GLU A 177 11.99 8.26 16.17
N GLU A 178 11.33 9.33 15.71
CA GLU A 178 10.69 10.30 16.61
C GLU A 178 9.63 9.64 17.50
N ALA A 179 8.72 8.85 16.91
CA ALA A 179 7.70 8.14 17.66
C ALA A 179 8.31 7.14 18.65
N TYR A 180 9.33 6.39 18.24
CA TYR A 180 10.05 5.44 19.09
C TYR A 180 10.66 6.15 20.31
N ASN A 181 11.43 7.21 20.07
CA ASN A 181 12.09 8.00 21.10
C ASN A 181 11.06 8.64 22.04
N HIS A 182 9.96 9.16 21.48
CA HIS A 182 8.90 9.75 22.27
C HIS A 182 8.25 8.71 23.21
N LEU A 183 7.88 7.54 22.70
CA LEU A 183 7.27 6.46 23.49
C LEU A 183 8.21 5.98 24.61
N MET A 184 9.50 5.80 24.31
CA MET A 184 10.50 5.38 25.30
C MET A 184 10.71 6.42 26.39
N ASN A 185 10.87 7.69 26.02
CA ASN A 185 11.10 8.78 26.96
C ASN A 185 9.87 9.06 27.85
N SER A 186 8.67 9.09 27.26
CA SER A 186 7.42 9.32 27.99
C SER A 186 7.12 8.17 28.95
N LYS A 187 7.45 6.93 28.55
CA LYS A 187 7.35 5.76 29.45
C LYS A 187 8.32 5.84 30.63
N ALA A 188 9.57 6.27 30.40
CA ALA A 188 10.54 6.45 31.47
C ALA A 188 10.10 7.52 32.49
N LYS A 189 9.51 8.62 32.01
CA LYS A 189 8.99 9.71 32.86
C LYS A 189 7.74 9.33 33.65
N ALA A 190 6.87 8.47 33.09
CA ALA A 190 5.63 8.05 33.73
C ALA A 190 5.82 7.05 34.89
N GLY A 191 7.05 6.55 35.11
CA GLY A 191 7.37 5.60 36.17
C GLY A 191 6.72 4.21 35.99
N SER A 192 6.85 3.35 37.01
CA SER A 192 6.38 1.95 37.03
C SER A 192 4.84 1.78 37.07
N SER A 193 4.07 2.75 36.59
CA SER A 193 2.60 2.76 36.60
C SER A 193 1.97 1.93 35.44
N CYS A 194 2.77 1.45 34.49
CA CYS A 194 2.28 0.58 33.41
C CYS A 194 2.46 -0.91 33.77
N PRO A 195 1.37 -1.69 33.95
CA PRO A 195 1.44 -3.11 34.26
C PRO A 195 1.93 -3.96 33.07
N VAL A 196 1.79 -3.45 31.84
CA VAL A 196 2.19 -4.08 30.60
C VAL A 196 3.49 -3.47 30.09
N GLN A 197 4.47 -4.32 29.76
CA GLN A 197 5.70 -3.86 29.12
C GLN A 197 5.48 -3.66 27.62
N TRP A 198 6.28 -2.80 26.99
CA TRP A 198 6.13 -2.46 25.57
C TRP A 198 7.32 -3.00 24.82
N TYR A 199 7.06 -3.71 23.73
CA TYR A 199 8.06 -4.17 22.79
C TYR A 199 7.83 -3.42 21.47
N ILE A 200 8.65 -2.41 21.21
CA ILE A 200 8.49 -1.49 20.09
C ILE A 200 9.41 -1.95 18.94
N LEU A 201 8.84 -2.14 17.76
CA LEU A 201 9.52 -2.62 16.57
C LEU A 201 9.37 -1.60 15.43
N PRO A 202 10.47 -1.00 14.93
CA PRO A 202 10.43 -0.23 13.71
C PRO A 202 10.31 -1.16 12.50
N LEU A 203 9.52 -0.77 11.50
CA LEU A 203 9.33 -1.49 10.25
C LEU A 203 9.39 -0.53 9.07
N HIS A 204 10.49 -0.59 8.32
CA HIS A 204 10.81 0.27 7.20
C HIS A 204 11.57 -0.53 6.14
N SER A 205 11.56 -0.08 4.88
CA SER A 205 12.19 -0.77 3.75
C SER A 205 13.71 -0.94 3.87
N SER A 206 14.37 -0.13 4.71
CA SER A 206 15.82 -0.21 4.97
C SER A 206 16.22 -1.25 6.03
N ILE A 207 15.24 -1.87 6.69
CA ILE A 207 15.48 -2.82 7.78
C ILE A 207 15.79 -4.21 7.21
N THR A 208 16.60 -5.00 7.93
CA THR A 208 16.98 -6.34 7.45
C THR A 208 15.80 -7.31 7.45
N ASN A 209 15.83 -8.33 6.58
CA ASN A 209 14.82 -9.38 6.54
C ASN A 209 14.68 -10.11 7.89
N GLU A 210 15.77 -10.27 8.65
CA GLU A 210 15.75 -10.88 9.97
C GLU A 210 15.01 -10.02 11.00
N GLU A 211 15.19 -8.70 10.96
CA GLU A 211 14.47 -7.77 11.82
C GLU A 211 13.00 -7.67 11.44
N GLN A 212 12.69 -7.65 10.14
CA GLN A 212 11.31 -7.72 9.66
C GLN A 212 10.61 -9.00 10.14
N ARG A 213 11.31 -10.15 10.18
CA ARG A 213 10.77 -11.41 10.72
C ARG A 213 10.35 -11.29 12.19
N LYS A 214 11.00 -10.44 12.99
CA LYS A 214 10.63 -10.24 14.41
C LYS A 214 9.21 -9.71 14.57
N ALA A 215 8.68 -8.95 13.60
CA ALA A 215 7.31 -8.44 13.63
C ALA A 215 6.24 -9.55 13.58
N PHE A 216 6.57 -10.71 13.00
CA PHE A 216 5.66 -11.86 12.89
C PHE A 216 5.67 -12.75 14.13
N ASN A 217 6.67 -12.60 15.01
CA ASN A 217 6.71 -13.37 16.23
C ASN A 217 5.55 -12.96 17.16
N PRO A 218 4.88 -13.91 17.82
CA PRO A 218 3.84 -13.59 18.79
C PRO A 218 4.47 -12.84 19.99
N PRO A 219 3.73 -11.89 20.60
CA PRO A 219 4.23 -11.16 21.76
C PRO A 219 4.41 -12.12 22.94
N GLN A 220 5.46 -11.87 23.73
CA GLN A 220 5.64 -12.56 25.01
C GLN A 220 4.50 -12.20 25.99
N PRO A 221 4.13 -13.10 26.92
CA PRO A 221 3.15 -12.77 27.96
C PRO A 221 3.54 -11.49 28.70
N ARG A 222 2.55 -10.61 28.95
CA ARG A 222 2.73 -9.29 29.61
C ARG A 222 3.44 -8.22 28.77
N PHE A 223 3.77 -8.49 27.51
CA PHE A 223 4.27 -7.49 26.57
C PHE A 223 3.21 -7.11 25.54
N ARG A 224 3.06 -5.81 25.30
CA ARG A 224 2.36 -5.28 24.13
C ARG A 224 3.37 -5.07 23.01
N LYS A 225 3.18 -5.75 21.89
CA LYS A 225 3.95 -5.51 20.66
C LYS A 225 3.39 -4.26 19.97
N ILE A 226 4.26 -3.30 19.70
CA ILE A 226 3.94 -2.03 19.04
C ILE A 226 4.81 -1.95 17.80
N ILE A 227 4.21 -1.99 16.63
CA ILE A 227 4.91 -1.95 15.35
C ILE A 227 4.75 -0.55 14.78
N LEU A 228 5.86 0.16 14.61
CA LEU A 228 5.92 1.47 13.99
C LEU A 228 6.31 1.27 12.52
N SER A 229 5.39 1.44 11.59
CA SER A 229 5.56 1.02 10.21
C SER A 229 5.25 2.13 9.22
N THR A 230 5.93 2.11 8.07
CA THR A 230 5.45 2.79 6.87
C THR A 230 4.38 1.99 6.14
N ASN A 231 4.05 2.39 4.92
CA ASN A 231 3.17 1.67 3.99
C ASN A 231 3.61 0.22 3.68
N ILE A 232 4.80 -0.23 4.11
CA ILE A 232 5.18 -1.65 4.00
C ILE A 232 4.20 -2.60 4.70
N ALA A 233 3.55 -2.16 5.79
CA ALA A 233 2.48 -2.91 6.46
C ALA A 233 1.10 -2.69 5.84
N GLU A 234 0.95 -1.75 4.90
CA GLU A 234 -0.30 -1.45 4.21
C GLU A 234 -0.67 -2.49 3.18
N SER A 235 0.33 -3.06 2.49
CA SER A 235 0.16 -4.12 1.47
C SER A 235 1.07 -5.32 1.73
N SER A 236 2.38 -5.08 1.90
CA SER A 236 3.42 -6.12 1.79
C SER A 236 3.56 -7.06 2.99
N ILE A 237 3.00 -6.71 4.15
CA ILE A 237 3.17 -7.49 5.40
C ILE A 237 1.83 -7.70 6.10
N THR A 238 1.56 -8.96 6.46
CA THR A 238 0.37 -9.37 7.21
C THR A 238 0.76 -9.86 8.60
N VAL A 239 0.63 -8.99 9.60
CA VAL A 239 0.81 -9.37 11.00
C VAL A 239 -0.53 -9.87 11.56
N PRO A 240 -0.64 -11.13 12.03
CA PRO A 240 -1.95 -11.73 12.32
C PRO A 240 -2.59 -11.23 13.62
N ASP A 241 -1.81 -10.74 14.59
CA ASP A 241 -2.23 -10.44 15.96
C ASP A 241 -2.56 -8.96 16.23
N ILE A 242 -2.77 -8.16 15.18
CA ILE A 242 -3.08 -6.73 15.33
C ILE A 242 -4.54 -6.55 15.80
N ALA A 243 -4.69 -5.94 16.97
CA ALA A 243 -5.99 -5.55 17.52
C ALA A 243 -6.26 -4.04 17.34
N TYR A 244 -5.20 -3.24 17.30
CA TYR A 244 -5.28 -1.79 17.23
C TYR A 244 -4.46 -1.26 16.05
N VAL A 245 -5.07 -0.43 15.22
CA VAL A 245 -4.38 0.37 14.20
C VAL A 245 -4.46 1.83 14.59
N ILE A 246 -3.32 2.52 14.54
CA ILE A 246 -3.23 3.97 14.69
C ILE A 246 -2.65 4.53 13.39
N ASP A 247 -3.42 5.36 12.69
CA ASP A 247 -3.06 5.88 11.37
C ASP A 247 -2.89 7.40 11.42
N PHE A 248 -1.64 7.87 11.23
CA PHE A 248 -1.34 9.30 11.09
C PHE A 248 -1.84 9.87 9.76
N CYS A 249 -2.37 9.03 8.85
CA CYS A 249 -2.96 9.43 7.59
C CYS A 249 -1.97 10.18 6.67
N LEU A 250 -0.68 9.92 6.83
CA LEU A 250 0.39 10.48 6.02
C LEU A 250 1.15 9.36 5.29
N THR A 251 1.79 9.71 4.19
CA THR A 251 2.65 8.83 3.40
C THR A 251 3.73 9.65 2.70
N LYS A 252 4.86 9.04 2.38
CA LYS A 252 5.87 9.62 1.49
C LYS A 252 5.69 9.06 0.09
N THR A 253 5.59 9.93 -0.91
CA THR A 253 5.29 9.57 -2.30
C THR A 253 6.31 10.22 -3.22
N MET A 254 6.81 9.48 -4.21
CA MET A 254 7.71 10.04 -5.22
C MET A 254 6.93 10.95 -6.17
N VAL A 255 7.40 12.18 -6.34
CA VAL A 255 6.80 13.20 -7.20
C VAL A 255 7.86 13.74 -8.15
N VAL A 256 7.48 13.92 -9.41
CA VAL A 256 8.29 14.65 -10.40
C VAL A 256 7.71 16.04 -10.58
N HIS A 257 8.52 17.05 -10.33
CA HIS A 257 8.12 18.43 -10.61
C HIS A 257 8.05 18.67 -12.12
N PRO A 258 6.90 19.08 -12.69
CA PRO A 258 6.72 19.19 -14.13
C PRO A 258 7.69 20.15 -14.81
N GLU A 259 8.11 21.21 -14.11
CA GLU A 259 8.97 22.29 -14.61
C GLU A 259 10.46 21.91 -14.56
N THR A 260 10.94 21.42 -13.41
CA THR A 260 12.37 21.12 -13.20
C THR A 260 12.76 19.70 -13.55
N LYS A 261 11.77 18.81 -13.74
CA LYS A 261 11.95 17.35 -13.88
C LYS A 261 12.68 16.70 -12.71
N TYR A 262 12.78 17.39 -11.58
CA TYR A 262 13.41 16.85 -10.38
C TYR A 262 12.47 15.87 -9.67
N GLU A 263 13.04 14.74 -9.26
CA GLU A 263 12.40 13.73 -8.43
C GLU A 263 12.60 14.05 -6.95
N SER A 264 11.50 14.19 -6.22
CA SER A 264 11.51 14.40 -4.78
C SER A 264 10.58 13.39 -4.10
N LEU A 265 11.04 12.88 -2.95
CA LEU A 265 10.19 12.09 -2.06
C LEU A 265 9.45 13.04 -1.13
N GLU A 266 8.19 13.33 -1.44
CA GLU A 266 7.41 14.32 -0.71
C GLU A 266 6.48 13.67 0.32
N LEU A 267 6.34 14.33 1.47
CA LEU A 267 5.34 13.99 2.46
C LEU A 267 3.97 14.47 1.97
N GLN A 268 2.96 13.60 2.01
CA GLN A 268 1.60 13.88 1.56
C GLN A 268 0.57 13.21 2.48
N TRP A 269 -0.66 13.73 2.45
CA TRP A 269 -1.80 13.07 3.08
C TRP A 269 -2.15 11.79 2.31
N ALA A 270 -2.32 10.69 3.04
CA ALA A 270 -2.73 9.41 2.48
C ALA A 270 -4.16 9.52 1.93
N THR A 271 -4.50 8.69 0.95
CA THR A 271 -5.85 8.69 0.37
C THR A 271 -6.83 7.86 1.22
N HIS A 272 -8.13 7.97 0.94
CA HIS A 272 -9.13 7.11 1.60
C HIS A 272 -8.88 5.63 1.31
N VAL A 273 -8.47 5.31 0.09
CA VAL A 273 -8.06 3.96 -0.31
C VAL A 273 -6.94 3.46 0.60
N ASN A 274 -5.88 4.25 0.80
CA ASN A 274 -4.77 3.87 1.69
C ASN A 274 -5.25 3.66 3.13
N CYS A 275 -5.99 4.62 3.69
CA CYS A 275 -6.51 4.54 5.06
C CYS A 275 -7.49 3.36 5.27
N THR A 276 -8.20 2.94 4.23
CA THR A 276 -9.09 1.77 4.29
C THR A 276 -8.29 0.47 4.30
N GLN A 277 -7.21 0.39 3.53
CA GLN A 277 -6.30 -0.77 3.55
C GLN A 277 -5.57 -0.90 4.88
N ARG A 278 -5.10 0.22 5.44
CA ARG A 278 -4.52 0.31 6.78
C ARG A 278 -5.52 -0.16 7.84
N ALA A 279 -6.77 0.26 7.75
CA ALA A 279 -7.86 -0.23 8.62
C ALA A 279 -8.11 -1.74 8.46
N GLY A 280 -7.96 -2.29 7.25
CA GLY A 280 -8.08 -3.74 6.97
C GLY A 280 -6.98 -4.62 7.59
N ARG A 281 -6.06 -4.03 8.36
CA ARG A 281 -5.04 -4.75 9.13
C ARG A 281 -5.54 -5.20 10.51
N VAL A 282 -6.69 -4.71 10.98
CA VAL A 282 -7.42 -5.27 12.13
C VAL A 282 -8.63 -6.12 11.70
N GLY A 283 -9.30 -6.77 12.65
CA GLY A 283 -10.53 -7.53 12.37
C GLY A 283 -10.31 -8.87 11.70
N ARG A 284 -9.08 -9.40 11.74
CA ARG A 284 -8.72 -10.68 11.12
C ARG A 284 -8.93 -11.86 12.06
N VAL A 285 -8.53 -11.69 13.33
CA VAL A 285 -8.55 -12.75 14.36
C VAL A 285 -9.30 -12.34 15.63
N THR A 286 -9.58 -11.04 15.79
CA THR A 286 -10.22 -10.45 16.96
C THR A 286 -10.90 -9.14 16.56
N ASP A 287 -11.82 -8.64 17.40
CA ASP A 287 -12.41 -7.31 17.28
C ASP A 287 -11.32 -6.26 17.12
N GLY A 288 -11.44 -5.43 16.09
CA GLY A 288 -10.46 -4.44 15.72
C GLY A 288 -10.85 -3.03 16.11
N ARG A 289 -9.87 -2.20 16.46
CA ARG A 289 -10.08 -0.75 16.57
C ARG A 289 -9.08 0.02 15.72
N VAL A 290 -9.59 1.01 15.00
CA VAL A 290 -8.81 1.88 14.12
C VAL A 290 -8.93 3.30 14.62
N TYR A 291 -7.81 3.97 14.81
CA TYR A 291 -7.73 5.36 15.27
C TYR A 291 -7.03 6.19 14.21
N ARG A 292 -7.75 7.10 13.57
CA ARG A 292 -7.20 8.04 12.60
C ARG A 292 -6.84 9.35 13.30
N PHE A 293 -5.58 9.76 13.17
CA PHE A 293 -5.06 10.98 13.80
C PHE A 293 -5.30 12.22 12.94
N VAL A 294 -6.51 12.30 12.39
CA VAL A 294 -7.07 13.45 11.65
C VAL A 294 -8.52 13.60 12.08
N THR A 295 -9.13 14.77 11.82
CA THR A 295 -10.57 14.91 12.08
C THR A 295 -11.40 14.21 11.02
N SER A 296 -12.59 13.73 11.39
CA SER A 296 -13.56 13.16 10.42
C SER A 296 -13.85 14.13 9.28
N ARG A 297 -14.09 15.40 9.61
CA ARG A 297 -14.31 16.46 8.62
C ARG A 297 -13.13 16.61 7.66
N PHE A 298 -11.90 16.67 8.16
CA PHE A 298 -10.72 16.80 7.30
C PHE A 298 -10.56 15.55 6.41
N TYR A 299 -10.80 14.38 6.98
CA TYR A 299 -10.77 13.13 6.22
C TYR A 299 -11.81 13.14 5.10
N GLU A 300 -13.09 13.40 5.39
CA GLU A 300 -14.19 13.25 4.44
C GLU A 300 -14.25 14.35 3.37
N GLU A 301 -13.97 15.61 3.75
CA GLU A 301 -14.15 16.76 2.88
C GLU A 301 -12.87 17.22 2.18
N VAL A 302 -11.69 16.93 2.75
CA VAL A 302 -10.42 17.54 2.31
C VAL A 302 -9.43 16.52 1.75
N MET A 303 -9.32 15.32 2.34
CA MET A 303 -8.39 14.31 1.86
C MET A 303 -8.87 13.66 0.55
N ASN A 304 -7.93 13.32 -0.32
CA ASN A 304 -8.21 12.65 -1.59
C ASN A 304 -8.79 11.25 -1.38
N LYS A 305 -9.78 10.89 -2.19
CA LYS A 305 -10.42 9.57 -2.11
C LYS A 305 -9.56 8.49 -2.77
N ASP A 306 -9.11 8.76 -3.98
CA ASP A 306 -8.41 7.81 -4.84
C ASP A 306 -6.92 8.12 -4.95
N VAL A 307 -6.14 7.08 -5.26
CA VAL A 307 -4.70 7.18 -5.52
C VAL A 307 -4.48 7.63 -6.95
N THR A 308 -3.74 8.73 -7.13
CA THR A 308 -3.24 9.13 -8.45
C THR A 308 -2.21 8.10 -8.94
N PRO A 309 -2.42 7.47 -10.11
CA PRO A 309 -1.52 6.46 -10.65
C PRO A 309 -0.08 6.96 -10.74
N GLU A 310 0.88 6.10 -10.41
CA GLU A 310 2.30 6.44 -10.39
C GLU A 310 2.79 6.90 -11.77
N ILE A 311 2.22 6.36 -12.85
CA ILE A 311 2.55 6.73 -14.24
C ILE A 311 2.29 8.21 -14.56
N LEU A 312 1.42 8.89 -13.81
CA LEU A 312 1.11 10.31 -14.01
C LEU A 312 2.01 11.25 -13.21
N ARG A 313 2.73 10.73 -12.20
CA ARG A 313 3.46 11.55 -11.21
C ARG A 313 4.94 11.18 -11.06
N ALA A 314 5.38 10.07 -11.66
CA ALA A 314 6.74 9.58 -11.59
C ALA A 314 7.42 9.58 -12.98
N PRO A 315 8.77 9.50 -13.03
CA PRO A 315 9.54 9.57 -14.27
C PRO A 315 9.23 8.40 -15.21
N LEU A 316 9.28 8.63 -16.53
CA LEU A 316 8.82 7.66 -17.53
C LEU A 316 9.98 6.90 -18.20
N GLU A 317 11.24 7.19 -17.88
CA GLU A 317 12.44 6.72 -18.58
C GLU A 317 12.47 5.20 -18.67
N ARG A 318 12.25 4.53 -17.53
CA ARG A 318 12.26 3.06 -17.45
C ARG A 318 11.17 2.44 -18.32
N ILE A 319 9.97 3.02 -18.30
CA ILE A 319 8.83 2.51 -19.08
C ILE A 319 9.04 2.80 -20.56
N VAL A 320 9.54 3.99 -20.94
CA VAL A 320 9.87 4.33 -22.32
C VAL A 320 10.92 3.39 -22.88
N LEU A 321 11.99 3.08 -22.12
CA LEU A 321 12.97 2.07 -22.53
C LEU A 321 12.35 0.68 -22.66
N ALA A 322 11.49 0.27 -21.72
CA ALA A 322 10.78 -1.00 -21.80
C ALA A 322 9.88 -1.10 -23.04
N THR A 323 9.22 -0.01 -23.44
CA THR A 323 8.43 0.02 -24.69
C THR A 323 9.29 -0.20 -25.93
N LYS A 324 10.52 0.32 -25.94
CA LYS A 324 11.47 0.12 -27.04
C LYS A 324 12.03 -1.30 -27.09
N GLN A 325 12.27 -1.92 -25.93
CA GLN A 325 12.72 -3.32 -25.85
C GLN A 325 11.68 -4.33 -26.37
N LEU A 326 10.40 -3.96 -26.41
CA LEU A 326 9.37 -4.81 -27.02
C LEU A 326 9.54 -4.93 -28.53
N GLU A 327 10.30 -4.02 -29.17
CA GLU A 327 10.47 -3.94 -30.64
C GLU A 327 9.12 -4.05 -31.37
N LEU A 328 8.10 -3.41 -30.81
CA LEU A 328 6.85 -3.22 -31.52
C LEU A 328 7.07 -2.10 -32.54
N ASP A 329 6.47 -2.23 -33.72
CA ASP A 329 6.52 -1.18 -34.76
C ASP A 329 5.91 0.14 -34.27
N ASP A 330 5.12 0.08 -33.19
CA ASP A 330 4.49 1.23 -32.55
C ASP A 330 5.49 2.09 -31.75
N PRO A 331 5.45 3.43 -31.88
CA PRO A 331 6.25 4.32 -31.05
C PRO A 331 5.79 4.29 -29.57
N PRO A 332 6.66 4.64 -28.60
CA PRO A 332 6.32 4.64 -27.17
C PRO A 332 5.01 5.37 -26.85
N LYS A 333 4.77 6.52 -27.49
CA LYS A 333 3.53 7.30 -27.34
C LYS A 333 2.26 6.51 -27.68
N ALA A 334 2.30 5.64 -28.70
CA ALA A 334 1.16 4.85 -29.11
C ALA A 334 0.87 3.73 -28.11
N ILE A 335 1.93 3.10 -27.57
CA ILE A 335 1.80 2.05 -26.54
C ILE A 335 1.30 2.65 -25.22
N LEU A 336 1.86 3.78 -24.79
CA LEU A 336 1.48 4.44 -23.55
C LEU A 336 0.10 5.09 -23.62
N ALA A 337 -0.38 5.44 -24.82
CA ALA A 337 -1.78 5.86 -25.01
C ALA A 337 -2.79 4.74 -24.69
N LEU A 338 -2.37 3.46 -24.66
CA LEU A 338 -3.21 2.32 -24.30
C LEU A 338 -3.28 2.07 -22.80
N LEU A 339 -2.60 2.86 -21.96
CA LEU A 339 -2.69 2.75 -20.50
C LEU A 339 -4.11 3.08 -20.02
N ILE A 340 -4.46 2.61 -18.81
CA ILE A 340 -5.74 2.95 -18.19
C ILE A 340 -5.86 4.46 -17.98
N ASP A 341 -4.75 5.08 -17.54
CA ASP A 341 -4.60 6.52 -17.42
C ASP A 341 -3.32 6.93 -18.18
N PRO A 342 -3.42 7.40 -19.43
CA PRO A 342 -2.25 7.70 -20.24
C PRO A 342 -1.53 8.97 -19.74
N PRO A 343 -0.18 8.98 -19.68
CA PRO A 343 0.58 10.19 -19.36
C PRO A 343 0.49 11.21 -20.49
N SER A 344 0.81 12.47 -20.19
CA SER A 344 0.77 13.52 -21.21
C SER A 344 1.81 13.30 -22.31
N ILE A 345 1.43 13.59 -23.56
CA ILE A 345 2.31 13.41 -24.72
C ILE A 345 3.61 14.21 -24.58
N SER A 346 3.51 15.44 -24.06
CA SER A 346 4.68 16.28 -23.80
C SER A 346 5.65 15.64 -22.80
N ASN A 347 5.15 14.98 -21.74
CA ASN A 347 6.00 14.25 -20.80
C ASN A 347 6.73 13.09 -21.49
N ILE A 348 6.02 12.29 -22.28
CA ILE A 348 6.62 11.19 -23.05
C ILE A 348 7.71 11.71 -24.00
N GLU A 349 7.43 12.78 -24.75
CA GLU A 349 8.39 13.37 -25.68
C GLU A 349 9.62 13.89 -24.94
N SER A 350 9.45 14.68 -23.87
CA SER A 350 10.56 15.16 -23.04
C SER A 350 11.43 14.01 -22.51
N THR A 351 10.82 12.94 -21.98
CA THR A 351 11.56 11.75 -21.52
C THR A 351 12.36 11.10 -22.65
N VAL A 352 11.78 10.98 -23.85
CA VAL A 352 12.49 10.45 -25.03
C VAL A 352 13.67 11.34 -25.41
N TRP A 353 13.53 12.66 -25.32
CA TRP A 353 14.63 13.61 -25.55
C TRP A 353 15.73 13.42 -24.51
N SER A 354 15.40 13.41 -23.22
CA SER A 354 16.38 13.21 -22.15
C SER A 354 17.13 11.88 -22.29
N LEU A 355 16.44 10.79 -22.62
CA LEU A 355 17.07 9.48 -22.87
C LEU A 355 18.05 9.47 -24.05
N LYS A 356 17.88 10.35 -25.05
CA LYS A 356 18.84 10.47 -26.17
C LYS A 356 20.10 11.24 -25.78
N GLU A 357 20.02 12.09 -24.76
CA GLU A 357 21.15 12.89 -24.27
C GLU A 357 22.04 12.11 -23.30
N VAL A 358 21.47 11.11 -22.60
CA VAL A 358 22.23 10.16 -21.77
C VAL A 358 23.08 9.28 -22.70
N ARG A 359 24.36 9.65 -22.87
CA ARG A 359 25.36 8.92 -23.65
C ARG A 359 25.85 7.65 -22.96
#